data_AF-A0A074W3Z0-F1
#
_entry.id   AF-A0A074W3Z0-F1
#
_cell.length_a   1.000
_cell.length_b   1.000
_cell.length_c   1.000
_cell.angle_alpha   90.00
_cell.angle_beta   90.00
_cell.angle_gamma   90.00
#
_symmetry.space_group_name_H-M   'P 1'
#
loop_
_entity.id
_entity.type
_entity.pdbx_description
1 polymer ?
#
loop_
_entity_poly.entity_id
_entity_poly.type
_entity_poly.pdbx_seq_one_letter_code
_entity_poly.pdbx_strand_id
1 'polypeptide(L)'
;MDRHENTFPQEIWVEVMRYCSQESLVTLSRVSPLFCTEARKLLLRTVRSKYPTSQEDNHMGVIHRPYAFYDLLSKYQVDWRRMIRSIELHWLSEYVGKDGENALFGREKPVEDHLIFRTAMLLCECHHLNDFHLSVRFLKVATAMLKNASPPLTSLDFSLPHRYSWEDTFRVFSLPTLDTLVIRNLLSPDQPAFRYPSAIPDALHEQHAVSNVRDLRLLDCGPLTQQISPLFQWPKKLERLIYAPARSKCEPYWRTILRRTGDISDAVDLSLEVLAPLRSTLQELHFDLGLDRHWILPFRTGELFRPFTKLSHLTAPVELIMQSSGLSRSRLDKPFYTNLPPSLEDLELKFTSYISWHSRAAHSGLSADACLESDPAHQLFDEISTLAVQKEGSFPAFRKLTLTGDGEKPFLVKCCHVDYALDDLENRGVHVVQRDWYRQSTETWS
;
A
#
# COMPACT_ATOMS: atom_id res chain seq x y z
N MET A 1 5.71 64.55 23.38
CA MET A 1 6.13 63.25 23.94
C MET A 1 5.61 62.19 23.00
N ASP A 2 6.46 61.78 22.06
CA ASP A 2 6.13 60.72 21.10
C ASP A 2 6.13 59.38 21.84
N ARG A 3 4.95 58.76 21.92
CA ARG A 3 4.86 57.35 22.32
C ARG A 3 5.37 56.52 21.15
N HIS A 4 6.65 56.17 21.19
CA HIS A 4 7.13 55.00 20.48
C HIS A 4 6.40 53.79 21.07
N GLU A 5 5.27 53.41 20.45
CA GLU A 5 4.69 52.09 20.71
C GLU A 5 5.72 51.07 20.23
N ASN A 6 6.38 50.41 21.19
CA ASN A 6 7.19 49.21 20.97
C ASN A 6 6.26 48.10 20.44
N THR A 7 5.89 48.20 19.17
CA THR A 7 5.15 47.17 18.46
C THR A 7 6.16 46.16 17.96
N PHE A 8 5.97 44.90 18.35
CA PHE A 8 6.80 43.81 17.87
C PHE A 8 6.69 43.73 16.35
N PRO A 9 7.81 43.66 15.60
CA PRO A 9 7.79 43.77 14.14
C PRO A 9 6.87 42.74 13.49
N GLN A 10 6.07 43.20 12.52
CA GLN A 10 5.09 42.38 11.82
C GLN A 10 5.76 41.21 11.07
N GLU A 11 6.94 41.44 10.51
CA GLU A 11 7.72 40.42 9.77
C GLU A 11 8.10 39.26 10.69
N ILE A 12 8.43 39.57 11.95
CA ILE A 12 8.79 38.54 12.93
C ILE A 12 7.55 37.76 13.37
N TRP A 13 6.39 38.42 13.53
CA TRP A 13 5.14 37.72 13.77
C TRP A 13 4.78 36.75 12.64
N VAL A 14 4.95 37.15 11.37
CA VAL A 14 4.73 36.28 10.21
C VAL A 14 5.66 35.07 10.25
N GLU A 15 6.92 35.26 10.64
CA GLU A 15 7.87 34.16 10.77
C GLU A 15 7.48 33.21 11.91
N VAL A 16 7.13 33.75 13.09
CA VAL A 16 6.64 32.96 14.23
C VAL A 16 5.43 32.11 13.84
N MET A 17 4.47 32.71 13.11
CA MET A 17 3.26 32.02 12.66
C MET A 17 3.56 30.84 11.74
N ARG A 18 4.65 30.84 10.97
CA ARG A 18 5.03 29.69 10.12
C ARG A 18 5.38 28.44 10.92
N TYR A 19 5.80 28.60 12.18
CA TYR A 19 6.14 27.50 13.09
C TYR A 19 4.99 27.17 14.06
N CYS A 20 3.90 27.93 14.04
CA CYS A 20 2.73 27.66 14.85
C CYS A 20 1.97 26.43 14.35
N SER A 21 1.41 25.67 15.30
CA SER A 21 0.43 24.63 14.97
C SER A 21 -0.81 25.24 14.29
N GLN A 22 -1.54 24.42 13.53
CA GLN A 22 -2.79 24.86 12.87
C GLN A 22 -3.82 25.40 13.88
N GLU A 23 -3.94 24.79 15.05
CA GLU A 23 -4.83 25.26 16.14
C GLU A 23 -4.44 26.65 16.64
N SER A 24 -3.13 26.88 16.79
CA SER A 24 -2.59 28.17 17.17
C SER A 24 -2.87 29.22 16.09
N LEU A 25 -2.74 28.85 14.81
CA LEU A 25 -3.08 29.74 13.68
C LEU A 25 -4.56 30.13 13.66
N VAL A 26 -5.48 29.19 13.94
CA VAL A 26 -6.91 29.50 14.05
C VAL A 26 -7.17 30.50 15.18
N THR A 27 -6.53 30.30 16.33
CA THR A 27 -6.65 31.21 17.47
C THR A 27 -6.11 32.60 17.13
N LEU A 28 -4.89 32.66 16.58
CA LEU A 28 -4.25 33.89 16.13
C LEU A 28 -5.09 34.63 15.07
N SER A 29 -5.81 33.90 14.22
CA SER A 29 -6.68 34.51 13.20
C SER A 29 -7.81 35.36 13.78
N ARG A 30 -8.14 35.17 15.07
CA ARG A 30 -9.20 35.90 15.79
C ARG A 30 -8.67 37.10 16.58
N VAL A 31 -7.34 37.22 16.73
CA VAL A 31 -6.72 38.24 17.59
C VAL A 31 -6.66 39.60 16.91
N SER A 32 -6.30 39.65 15.63
CA SER A 32 -6.21 40.92 14.87
C SER A 32 -6.48 40.71 13.38
N PRO A 33 -6.85 41.75 12.62
CA PRO A 33 -7.01 41.66 11.16
C PRO A 33 -5.73 41.24 10.43
N LEU A 34 -4.57 41.65 10.96
CA LEU A 34 -3.26 41.28 10.45
C LEU A 34 -3.01 39.77 10.62
N PHE A 35 -3.15 39.26 11.85
CA PHE A 35 -2.99 37.84 12.11
C PHE A 35 -4.05 36.99 11.41
N CYS A 36 -5.26 37.52 11.23
CA CYS A 36 -6.30 36.88 10.42
C CYS A 36 -5.82 36.62 8.99
N THR A 37 -5.28 37.65 8.33
CA THR A 37 -4.77 37.56 6.96
C THR A 37 -3.63 36.55 6.84
N GLU A 38 -2.64 36.65 7.73
CA GLU A 38 -1.44 35.80 7.67
C GLU A 38 -1.73 34.35 8.10
N ALA A 39 -2.55 34.14 9.13
CA ALA A 39 -3.00 32.81 9.52
C ALA A 39 -3.77 32.13 8.39
N ARG A 40 -4.67 32.84 7.71
CA ARG A 40 -5.44 32.28 6.58
C ARG A 40 -4.55 31.84 5.43
N LYS A 41 -3.52 32.62 5.09
CA LYS A 41 -2.53 32.22 4.06
C LYS A 41 -1.85 30.90 4.43
N LEU A 42 -1.46 30.74 5.70
CA LEU A 42 -0.81 29.54 6.20
C LEU A 42 -1.76 28.34 6.27
N LEU A 43 -2.99 28.55 6.74
CA LEU A 43 -4.04 27.53 6.82
C LEU A 43 -4.46 27.03 5.43
N LEU A 44 -4.39 27.88 4.39
CA LEU A 44 -4.67 27.50 3.01
C LEU A 44 -3.50 26.81 2.30
N ARG A 45 -2.30 26.69 2.90
CA ARG A 45 -1.17 26.00 2.24
C ARG A 45 -1.44 24.52 1.99
N THR A 46 -2.18 23.88 2.88
CA THR A 46 -2.53 22.46 2.80
C THR A 46 -4.04 22.32 2.86
N VAL A 47 -4.62 21.76 1.80
CA VAL A 47 -6.05 21.52 1.68
C VAL A 47 -6.30 20.02 1.67
N ARG A 48 -7.13 19.54 2.60
CA ARG A 48 -7.50 18.11 2.69
C ARG A 48 -9.01 17.96 2.69
N SER A 49 -9.59 16.92 2.13
CA SER A 49 -11.00 16.59 2.42
C SER A 49 -11.10 15.74 3.69
N LYS A 50 -12.28 15.72 4.32
CA LYS A 50 -12.49 14.89 5.51
C LYS A 50 -12.45 13.40 5.11
N TYR A 51 -11.59 12.60 5.75
CA TYR A 51 -11.62 11.15 5.58
C TYR A 51 -12.80 10.56 6.39
N PRO A 52 -13.57 9.61 5.86
CA PRO A 52 -14.74 9.04 6.53
C PRO A 52 -14.43 8.19 7.77
N THR A 53 -13.19 7.68 7.94
CA THR A 53 -12.90 6.63 8.93
C THR A 53 -11.92 6.99 10.05
N SER A 54 -11.35 8.21 10.11
CA SER A 54 -10.59 8.62 11.31
C SER A 54 -11.49 9.46 12.22
N GLN A 55 -11.84 8.91 13.39
CA GLN A 55 -12.57 9.63 14.44
C GLN A 55 -11.67 10.56 15.27
N GLU A 56 -10.36 10.64 15.00
CA GLU A 56 -9.42 11.33 15.90
C GLU A 56 -8.60 12.47 15.29
N ASP A 57 -8.75 12.80 14.01
CA ASP A 57 -7.94 13.87 13.40
C ASP A 57 -8.69 15.21 13.36
N ASN A 58 -8.54 16.01 14.42
CA ASN A 58 -8.89 17.44 14.45
C ASN A 58 -7.86 18.27 13.66
N HIS A 59 -7.60 17.93 12.40
CA HIS A 59 -6.74 18.73 11.53
C HIS A 59 -7.54 19.87 10.86
N MET A 60 -7.10 21.11 11.03
CA MET A 60 -7.73 22.28 10.40
C MET A 60 -7.03 22.58 9.06
N GLY A 61 -7.82 22.67 7.99
CA GLY A 61 -7.38 22.48 6.59
C GLY A 61 -8.24 21.42 5.88
N VAL A 62 -9.05 20.70 6.67
CA VAL A 62 -10.12 19.81 6.22
C VAL A 62 -11.27 20.62 5.61
N ILE A 63 -11.64 20.29 4.39
CA ILE A 63 -12.84 20.75 3.71
C ILE A 63 -14.03 20.10 4.41
N HIS A 64 -14.59 20.79 5.41
CA HIS A 64 -15.81 20.35 6.10
C HIS A 64 -17.07 20.57 5.27
N ARG A 65 -17.05 21.57 4.37
CA ARG A 65 -18.19 21.99 3.56
C ARG A 65 -17.72 22.22 2.12
N PRO A 66 -17.81 21.20 1.24
CA PRO A 66 -17.34 21.31 -0.15
C PRO A 66 -17.92 22.50 -0.91
N TYR A 67 -19.19 22.87 -0.66
CA TYR A 67 -19.84 24.00 -1.33
C TYR A 67 -19.25 25.35 -0.93
N ALA A 68 -18.98 25.54 0.37
CA ALA A 68 -18.41 26.79 0.88
C ALA A 68 -16.96 26.95 0.41
N PHE A 69 -16.23 25.83 0.29
CA PHE A 69 -14.89 25.83 -0.26
C PHE A 69 -14.87 26.10 -1.76
N TYR A 70 -15.77 25.50 -2.54
CA TYR A 70 -15.93 25.84 -3.95
C TYR A 70 -16.28 27.32 -4.15
N ASP A 71 -17.19 27.86 -3.34
CA ASP A 71 -17.52 29.29 -3.37
C ASP A 71 -16.30 30.15 -3.04
N LEU A 72 -15.48 29.76 -2.04
CA LEU A 72 -14.21 30.41 -1.74
C LEU A 72 -13.29 30.49 -2.97
N LEU A 73 -13.14 29.38 -3.69
CA LEU A 73 -12.26 29.32 -4.86
C LEU A 73 -12.81 30.08 -6.07
N SER A 74 -14.14 30.04 -6.27
CA SER A 74 -14.80 30.56 -7.48
C SER A 74 -15.25 32.01 -7.38
N LYS A 75 -15.66 32.49 -6.20
CA LYS A 75 -16.28 33.81 -6.02
C LYS A 75 -15.40 34.81 -5.29
N TYR A 76 -14.53 34.37 -4.38
CA TYR A 76 -13.74 35.28 -3.56
C TYR A 76 -12.43 35.65 -4.26
N GLN A 77 -12.07 36.94 -4.21
CA GLN A 77 -10.80 37.46 -4.73
C GLN A 77 -9.63 37.18 -3.75
N VAL A 78 -9.46 35.93 -3.37
CA VAL A 78 -8.28 35.47 -2.62
C VAL A 78 -7.30 34.87 -3.62
N ASP A 79 -6.02 35.22 -3.53
CA ASP A 79 -4.96 34.66 -4.39
C ASP A 79 -4.57 33.22 -3.95
N TRP A 80 -5.57 32.34 -3.86
CA TRP A 80 -5.41 30.97 -3.38
C TRP A 80 -4.50 30.14 -4.30
N ARG A 81 -4.47 30.45 -5.60
CA ARG A 81 -3.62 29.77 -6.61
C ARG A 81 -2.13 29.81 -6.28
N ARG A 82 -1.68 30.87 -5.59
CA ARG A 82 -0.29 31.01 -5.13
C ARG A 82 -0.07 30.54 -3.70
N MET A 83 -1.13 30.41 -2.91
CA MET A 83 -1.06 30.04 -1.49
C MET A 83 -1.04 28.52 -1.28
N ILE A 84 -1.89 27.80 -2.01
CA ILE A 84 -2.03 26.34 -1.88
C ILE A 84 -0.77 25.66 -2.45
N ARG A 85 -0.19 24.76 -1.66
CA ARG A 85 1.02 24.00 -2.01
C ARG A 85 0.81 22.48 -1.95
N SER A 86 -0.15 22.02 -1.17
CA SER A 86 -0.45 20.60 -1.00
C SER A 86 -1.95 20.38 -0.97
N ILE A 87 -2.41 19.38 -1.72
CA ILE A 87 -3.82 19.06 -1.89
C ILE A 87 -4.02 17.56 -1.70
N GLU A 88 -5.01 17.19 -0.89
CA GLU A 88 -5.39 15.80 -0.65
C GLU A 88 -6.92 15.67 -0.68
N LEU A 89 -7.46 15.20 -1.79
CA LEU A 89 -8.90 15.05 -1.97
C LEU A 89 -9.29 13.57 -1.99
N HIS A 90 -10.11 13.17 -1.03
CA HIS A 90 -10.65 11.83 -0.86
C HIS A 90 -12.11 11.78 -1.29
N TRP A 91 -12.35 11.21 -2.46
CA TRP A 91 -13.64 11.02 -3.08
C TRP A 91 -13.96 9.51 -3.25
N LEU A 92 -13.64 8.72 -2.21
CA LEU A 92 -13.95 7.28 -2.16
C LEU A 92 -15.35 6.98 -1.59
N SER A 93 -15.86 7.83 -0.70
CA SER A 93 -17.16 7.64 -0.07
C SER A 93 -17.86 8.97 0.15
N GLU A 94 -18.99 9.22 -0.49
CA GLU A 94 -19.99 10.12 0.10
C GLU A 94 -21.40 9.60 -0.18
N TYR A 95 -22.05 9.20 0.90
CA TYR A 95 -23.49 9.31 1.10
C TYR A 95 -23.75 10.79 1.42
N VAL A 96 -24.59 11.48 0.65
CA VAL A 96 -25.02 12.84 1.01
C VAL A 96 -26.52 12.81 1.22
N GLY A 97 -26.95 13.06 2.43
CA GLY A 97 -28.32 13.48 2.74
C GLY A 97 -28.33 14.16 4.11
N LYS A 98 -29.39 14.87 4.52
CA LYS A 98 -30.38 15.69 3.79
C LYS A 98 -29.97 17.15 4.06
N ASP A 99 -30.34 18.11 3.22
CA ASP A 99 -29.75 19.47 3.10
C ASP A 99 -28.54 19.56 2.15
N GLY A 100 -28.01 18.39 1.72
CA GLY A 100 -27.22 18.21 0.51
C GLY A 100 -28.06 17.71 -0.66
N GLU A 101 -29.20 18.36 -0.93
CA GLU A 101 -30.32 17.71 -1.63
C GLU A 101 -30.13 17.33 -3.10
N ASN A 102 -28.98 17.57 -3.74
CA ASN A 102 -28.80 17.14 -5.14
C ASN A 102 -27.38 16.81 -5.59
N ALA A 103 -26.41 16.73 -4.68
CA ALA A 103 -25.03 16.45 -5.08
C ALA A 103 -24.79 14.95 -5.32
N LEU A 104 -25.42 14.06 -4.56
CA LEU A 104 -24.87 12.71 -4.35
C LEU A 104 -25.93 11.64 -4.02
N PHE A 105 -27.15 11.78 -4.55
CA PHE A 105 -28.10 10.65 -4.67
C PHE A 105 -28.18 10.19 -6.12
N GLY A 106 -28.15 8.86 -6.27
CA GLY A 106 -27.78 8.19 -7.51
C GLY A 106 -28.74 8.37 -8.70
N ARG A 107 -28.14 8.09 -9.86
CA ARG A 107 -28.67 8.05 -11.23
C ARG A 107 -28.51 9.38 -12.01
N GLU A 108 -27.66 9.32 -13.04
CA GLU A 108 -27.68 10.15 -14.26
C GLU A 108 -27.14 11.60 -14.25
N LYS A 109 -26.27 12.03 -13.32
CA LYS A 109 -25.47 13.26 -13.57
C LYS A 109 -24.08 12.93 -14.12
N PRO A 110 -23.58 13.62 -15.16
CA PRO A 110 -22.22 13.44 -15.64
C PRO A 110 -21.23 13.84 -14.55
N VAL A 111 -20.07 13.19 -14.53
CA VAL A 111 -19.01 13.43 -13.52
C VAL A 111 -18.61 14.91 -13.44
N GLU A 112 -18.66 15.61 -14.58
CA GLU A 112 -18.31 17.02 -14.74
C GLU A 112 -19.22 17.97 -13.95
N ASP A 113 -20.44 17.54 -13.63
CA ASP A 113 -21.38 18.31 -12.82
C ASP A 113 -21.19 18.11 -11.32
N HIS A 114 -20.26 17.23 -10.93
CA HIS A 114 -19.99 16.98 -9.53
C HIS A 114 -19.18 18.13 -8.90
N LEU A 115 -19.63 18.63 -7.75
CA LEU A 115 -18.97 19.72 -7.04
C LEU A 115 -17.49 19.43 -6.72
N ILE A 116 -17.18 18.21 -6.29
CA ILE A 116 -15.80 17.78 -6.01
C ILE A 116 -14.95 17.78 -7.29
N PHE A 117 -15.51 17.35 -8.43
CA PHE A 117 -14.82 17.41 -9.71
C PHE A 117 -14.51 18.86 -10.10
N ARG A 118 -15.51 19.75 -10.04
CA ARG A 118 -15.32 21.18 -10.34
C ARG A 118 -14.30 21.85 -9.42
N THR A 119 -14.30 21.46 -8.14
CA THR A 119 -13.32 21.93 -7.14
C THR A 119 -11.91 21.44 -7.50
N ALA A 120 -11.76 20.15 -7.83
CA ALA A 120 -10.47 19.59 -8.24
C ALA A 120 -9.94 20.26 -9.52
N MET A 121 -10.81 20.56 -10.49
CA MET A 121 -10.45 21.29 -11.71
C MET A 121 -9.94 22.70 -11.43
N LEU A 122 -10.58 23.45 -10.52
CA LEU A 122 -10.06 24.77 -10.09
C LEU A 122 -8.70 24.63 -9.43
N LEU A 123 -8.54 23.63 -8.56
CA LEU A 123 -7.29 23.40 -7.85
C LEU A 123 -6.11 23.04 -8.76
N CYS A 124 -6.35 22.49 -9.94
CA CYS A 124 -5.33 22.30 -10.97
C CYS A 124 -4.68 23.62 -11.44
N GLU A 125 -5.30 24.78 -11.20
CA GLU A 125 -4.78 26.10 -11.55
C GLU A 125 -3.74 26.65 -10.55
N CYS A 126 -3.39 25.90 -9.50
CA CYS A 126 -2.38 26.33 -8.53
C CYS A 126 -0.97 26.29 -9.14
N HIS A 127 -0.16 27.33 -8.89
CA HIS A 127 1.14 27.51 -9.56
C HIS A 127 2.32 26.84 -8.84
N HIS A 128 2.18 26.53 -7.54
CA HIS A 128 3.27 26.06 -6.68
C HIS A 128 2.88 24.79 -5.92
N LEU A 129 2.16 23.88 -6.61
CA LEU A 129 1.83 22.59 -6.04
C LEU A 129 3.08 21.72 -5.94
N ASN A 130 3.37 21.30 -4.71
CA ASN A 130 4.34 20.24 -4.43
C ASN A 130 3.65 18.88 -4.52
N ASP A 131 2.44 18.78 -3.95
CA ASP A 131 1.70 17.53 -3.82
C ASP A 131 0.24 17.73 -4.20
N PHE A 132 -0.27 16.84 -5.05
CA PHE A 132 -1.68 16.74 -5.35
C PHE A 132 -2.08 15.26 -5.37
N HIS A 133 -2.63 14.83 -4.24
CA HIS A 133 -3.27 13.54 -4.09
C HIS A 133 -4.77 13.63 -4.36
N LEU A 134 -5.22 12.74 -5.23
CA LEU A 134 -6.64 12.58 -5.56
C LEU A 134 -7.02 11.11 -5.42
N SER A 135 -7.97 10.82 -4.54
CA SER A 135 -8.59 9.51 -4.42
C SER A 135 -10.02 9.59 -4.95
N VAL A 136 -10.39 8.75 -5.92
CA VAL A 136 -11.69 8.80 -6.60
C VAL A 136 -12.33 7.42 -6.68
N ARG A 137 -13.65 7.37 -6.54
CA ARG A 137 -14.38 6.11 -6.59
C ARG A 137 -14.21 5.33 -7.90
N PHE A 138 -14.07 6.00 -9.03
CA PHE A 138 -14.00 5.35 -10.35
C PHE A 138 -12.96 6.00 -11.27
N LEU A 139 -12.26 5.17 -12.06
CA LEU A 139 -11.32 5.61 -13.11
C LEU A 139 -11.90 6.68 -14.05
N LYS A 140 -13.20 6.59 -14.38
CA LYS A 140 -13.90 7.55 -15.26
C LYS A 140 -13.77 8.99 -14.77
N VAL A 141 -13.61 9.19 -13.46
CA VAL A 141 -13.41 10.53 -12.89
C VAL A 141 -12.04 11.08 -13.26
N ALA A 142 -10.98 10.30 -13.06
CA ALA A 142 -9.64 10.67 -13.44
C ALA A 142 -9.55 10.94 -14.95
N THR A 143 -10.12 10.04 -15.78
CA THR A 143 -10.07 10.23 -17.25
C THR A 143 -10.91 11.39 -17.75
N ALA A 144 -12.00 11.77 -17.06
CA ALA A 144 -12.72 12.99 -17.37
C ALA A 144 -11.88 14.24 -17.09
N MET A 145 -11.07 14.26 -16.02
CA MET A 145 -10.14 15.37 -15.76
C MET A 145 -9.09 15.48 -16.87
N LEU A 146 -8.54 14.34 -17.31
CA LEU A 146 -7.55 14.26 -18.40
C LEU A 146 -8.05 14.85 -19.74
N LYS A 147 -9.35 14.78 -20.01
CA LYS A 147 -9.93 15.34 -21.24
C LYS A 147 -9.92 16.86 -21.25
N ASN A 148 -10.02 17.48 -20.07
CA ASN A 148 -10.15 18.94 -19.94
C ASN A 148 -8.79 19.62 -19.75
N ALA A 149 -7.86 18.96 -19.06
CA ALA A 149 -6.51 19.46 -18.83
C ALA A 149 -5.57 18.29 -18.50
N SER A 150 -4.25 18.52 -18.48
CA SER A 150 -3.30 17.62 -17.83
C SER A 150 -3.16 18.04 -16.36
N PRO A 151 -3.91 17.41 -15.43
CA PRO A 151 -3.88 17.82 -14.04
C PRO A 151 -2.50 17.51 -13.43
N PRO A 152 -1.94 18.41 -12.60
CA PRO A 152 -0.63 18.21 -11.97
C PRO A 152 -0.71 17.24 -10.78
N LEU A 153 -1.32 16.07 -11.00
CA LEU A 153 -1.48 15.02 -9.99
C LEU A 153 -0.13 14.37 -9.72
N THR A 154 0.25 14.29 -8.44
CA THR A 154 1.43 13.55 -7.99
C THR A 154 1.04 12.16 -7.46
N SER A 155 -0.19 12.03 -6.95
CA SER A 155 -0.72 10.77 -6.45
C SER A 155 -2.18 10.57 -6.84
N LEU A 156 -2.52 9.37 -7.30
CA LEU A 156 -3.89 9.02 -7.69
C LEU A 156 -4.29 7.65 -7.13
N ASP A 157 -5.45 7.58 -6.48
CA ASP A 157 -6.10 6.33 -6.04
C ASP A 157 -7.46 6.20 -6.70
N PHE A 158 -7.72 5.06 -7.36
CA PHE A 158 -9.05 4.77 -7.89
C PHE A 158 -9.41 3.30 -7.84
N SER A 159 -10.72 3.04 -7.84
CA SER A 159 -11.24 1.71 -8.13
C SER A 159 -11.62 1.57 -9.60
N LEU A 160 -11.28 0.41 -10.16
CA LEU A 160 -11.81 0.00 -11.44
C LEU A 160 -13.27 -0.48 -11.27
N PRO A 161 -14.20 -0.03 -12.13
CA PRO A 161 -15.53 -0.62 -12.21
C PRO A 161 -15.44 -2.05 -12.79
N HIS A 162 -16.57 -2.78 -12.80
CA HIS A 162 -16.62 -4.07 -13.49
C HIS A 162 -16.09 -3.93 -14.92
N ARG A 163 -16.67 -3.05 -15.75
CA ARG A 163 -16.18 -2.80 -17.11
C ARG A 163 -15.25 -1.60 -17.18
N TYR A 164 -13.96 -1.82 -17.36
CA TYR A 164 -12.95 -0.78 -17.59
C TYR A 164 -12.25 -0.95 -18.94
N SER A 165 -11.64 0.13 -19.42
CA SER A 165 -10.82 0.16 -20.64
C SER A 165 -9.34 0.27 -20.25
N TRP A 166 -8.51 -0.54 -20.89
CA TRP A 166 -7.06 -0.50 -20.68
C TRP A 166 -6.44 0.79 -21.24
N GLU A 167 -7.02 1.36 -22.28
CA GLU A 167 -6.63 2.66 -22.84
C GLU A 167 -6.84 3.79 -21.84
N ASP A 168 -7.94 3.76 -21.09
CA ASP A 168 -8.22 4.73 -20.02
C ASP A 168 -7.26 4.57 -18.85
N THR A 169 -6.92 3.33 -18.46
CA THR A 169 -5.88 3.06 -17.45
C THR A 169 -4.50 3.55 -17.94
N PHE A 170 -4.14 3.26 -19.20
CA PHE A 170 -2.88 3.67 -19.80
C PHE A 170 -2.72 5.20 -19.88
N ARG A 171 -3.82 5.93 -20.15
CA ARG A 171 -3.84 7.40 -20.12
C ARG A 171 -3.49 7.97 -18.75
N VAL A 172 -3.89 7.31 -17.67
CA VAL A 172 -3.50 7.70 -16.31
C VAL A 172 -2.01 7.48 -16.09
N PHE A 173 -1.45 6.34 -16.52
CA PHE A 173 0.00 6.10 -16.44
C PHE A 173 0.81 7.14 -17.23
N SER A 174 0.25 7.67 -18.31
CA SER A 174 0.88 8.70 -19.15
C SER A 174 0.89 10.11 -18.51
N LEU A 175 0.35 10.29 -17.30
CA LEU A 175 0.43 11.57 -16.59
C LEU A 175 1.89 11.91 -16.23
N PRO A 176 2.41 13.08 -16.63
CA PRO A 176 3.84 13.39 -16.49
C PRO A 176 4.27 13.64 -15.03
N THR A 177 3.38 14.15 -14.19
CA THR A 177 3.66 14.47 -12.78
C THR A 177 3.38 13.32 -11.82
N LEU A 178 2.77 12.23 -12.30
CA LEU A 178 2.28 11.15 -11.46
C LEU A 178 3.44 10.28 -10.99
N ASP A 179 3.61 10.20 -9.67
CA ASP A 179 4.67 9.43 -9.02
C ASP A 179 4.08 8.22 -8.26
N THR A 180 2.92 8.38 -7.62
CA THR A 180 2.24 7.32 -6.87
C THR A 180 0.89 6.96 -7.51
N LEU A 181 0.65 5.67 -7.72
CA LEU A 181 -0.59 5.17 -8.30
C LEU A 181 -1.16 4.01 -7.49
N VAL A 182 -2.44 4.12 -7.10
CA VAL A 182 -3.19 3.07 -6.43
C VAL A 182 -4.35 2.65 -7.33
N ILE A 183 -4.34 1.38 -7.72
CA ILE A 183 -5.40 0.75 -8.51
C ILE A 183 -6.09 -0.28 -7.63
N ARG A 184 -7.39 -0.09 -7.43
CA ARG A 184 -8.25 -1.02 -6.69
C ARG A 184 -9.11 -1.84 -7.62
N ASN A 185 -9.40 -3.08 -7.24
CA ASN A 185 -10.35 -3.95 -7.94
C ASN A 185 -9.99 -4.22 -9.42
N LEU A 186 -8.71 -4.40 -9.74
CA LEU A 186 -8.30 -4.92 -11.07
C LEU A 186 -8.76 -6.38 -11.22
N LEU A 187 -9.90 -6.58 -11.87
CA LEU A 187 -10.67 -7.83 -11.95
C LEU A 187 -11.29 -8.01 -13.33
N SER A 188 -11.85 -9.19 -13.65
CA SER A 188 -12.51 -9.37 -14.95
C SER A 188 -13.75 -8.51 -15.11
N PRO A 189 -13.92 -7.86 -16.28
CA PRO A 189 -15.15 -7.16 -16.64
C PRO A 189 -16.31 -8.05 -17.06
N ASP A 190 -16.04 -9.27 -17.51
CA ASP A 190 -16.99 -9.99 -18.38
C ASP A 190 -17.47 -11.34 -17.82
N GLN A 191 -16.93 -11.81 -16.69
CA GLN A 191 -17.32 -13.11 -16.13
C GLN A 191 -17.56 -13.05 -14.60
N PRO A 192 -18.82 -13.13 -14.13
CA PRO A 192 -19.11 -13.22 -12.69
C PRO A 192 -18.55 -14.51 -12.07
N ALA A 193 -18.27 -15.54 -12.87
CA ALA A 193 -17.69 -16.81 -12.45
C ALA A 193 -16.15 -16.82 -12.42
N PHE A 194 -15.48 -15.95 -13.18
CA PHE A 194 -14.02 -15.93 -13.33
C PHE A 194 -13.50 -14.49 -13.25
N ARG A 195 -12.98 -14.12 -12.07
CA ARG A 195 -12.61 -12.74 -11.72
C ARG A 195 -11.16 -12.39 -12.11
N TYR A 196 -10.70 -12.74 -13.31
CA TYR A 196 -9.33 -12.44 -13.76
C TYR A 196 -9.27 -11.18 -14.62
N PRO A 197 -8.29 -10.28 -14.43
CA PRO A 197 -8.16 -9.08 -15.26
C PRO A 197 -8.25 -9.42 -16.75
N SER A 198 -8.92 -8.58 -17.56
CA SER A 198 -8.91 -8.77 -19.01
C SER A 198 -7.48 -8.60 -19.56
N ALA A 199 -7.16 -9.28 -20.67
CA ALA A 199 -5.90 -9.08 -21.36
C ALA A 199 -5.72 -7.63 -21.78
N ILE A 200 -4.53 -7.08 -21.54
CA ILE A 200 -4.13 -5.79 -22.10
C ILE A 200 -4.11 -5.95 -23.64
N PRO A 201 -4.72 -5.04 -24.42
CA PRO A 201 -4.70 -5.10 -25.88
C PRO A 201 -3.26 -5.07 -26.43
N ASP A 202 -2.99 -5.84 -27.50
CA ASP A 202 -1.65 -5.96 -28.11
C ASP A 202 -1.03 -4.60 -28.48
N ALA A 203 -1.86 -3.63 -28.90
CA ALA A 203 -1.42 -2.26 -29.21
C ALA A 203 -0.76 -1.52 -28.02
N LEU A 204 -1.02 -1.95 -26.78
CA LEU A 204 -0.43 -1.40 -25.56
C LEU A 204 0.75 -2.23 -25.03
N HIS A 205 1.09 -3.36 -25.65
CA HIS A 205 2.21 -4.21 -25.22
C HIS A 205 3.56 -3.59 -25.57
N GLU A 206 3.63 -2.88 -26.71
CA GLU A 206 4.86 -2.23 -27.18
C GLU A 206 5.16 -0.90 -26.45
N GLN A 207 4.27 -0.45 -25.59
CA GLN A 207 4.45 0.77 -24.82
C GLN A 207 5.35 0.47 -23.61
N HIS A 208 6.59 0.93 -23.64
CA HIS A 208 7.54 0.73 -22.54
C HIS A 208 8.06 2.05 -22.01
N ALA A 209 8.31 2.10 -20.70
CA ALA A 209 8.99 3.23 -20.05
C ALA A 209 8.35 4.60 -20.39
N VAL A 210 7.02 4.64 -20.45
CA VAL A 210 6.23 5.84 -20.75
C VAL A 210 5.88 6.63 -19.48
N SER A 211 5.77 5.96 -18.34
CA SER A 211 5.27 6.51 -17.09
C SER A 211 6.37 6.88 -16.09
N ASN A 212 6.13 7.93 -15.31
CA ASN A 212 7.02 8.37 -14.23
C ASN A 212 6.67 7.75 -12.86
N VAL A 213 5.65 6.87 -12.79
CA VAL A 213 5.22 6.21 -11.56
C VAL A 213 6.36 5.41 -10.92
N ARG A 214 6.59 5.63 -9.62
CA ARG A 214 7.60 4.95 -8.79
C ARG A 214 6.99 4.07 -7.71
N ASP A 215 5.82 4.44 -7.18
CA ASP A 215 5.04 3.64 -6.20
C ASP A 215 3.73 3.18 -6.85
N LEU A 216 3.59 1.87 -7.06
CA LEU A 216 2.37 1.24 -7.57
C LEU A 216 1.75 0.34 -6.50
N ARG A 217 0.47 0.54 -6.23
CA ARG A 217 -0.30 -0.29 -5.30
C ARG A 217 -1.48 -0.92 -5.99
N LEU A 218 -1.53 -2.24 -5.99
CA LEU A 218 -2.60 -3.07 -6.52
C LEU A 218 -3.37 -3.65 -5.32
N LEU A 219 -4.49 -3.02 -4.97
CA LEU A 219 -5.26 -3.35 -3.77
C LEU A 219 -6.61 -3.98 -4.12
N ASP A 220 -7.06 -4.96 -3.34
CA ASP A 220 -8.32 -5.66 -3.59
C ASP A 220 -8.40 -6.27 -5.01
N CYS A 221 -7.25 -6.51 -5.64
CA CYS A 221 -7.14 -7.01 -7.00
C CYS A 221 -7.33 -8.54 -7.06
N GLY A 222 -7.47 -9.04 -8.29
CA GLY A 222 -7.42 -10.47 -8.59
C GLY A 222 -5.99 -11.01 -8.63
N PRO A 223 -5.81 -12.27 -9.06
CA PRO A 223 -4.51 -12.91 -9.18
C PRO A 223 -3.61 -12.18 -10.20
N LEU A 224 -2.29 -12.21 -10.00
CA LEU A 224 -1.33 -11.82 -11.02
C LEU A 224 -1.33 -12.88 -12.13
N THR A 225 -1.60 -12.46 -13.36
CA THR A 225 -1.62 -13.33 -14.54
C THR A 225 -0.82 -12.71 -15.67
N GLN A 226 -0.37 -13.53 -16.62
CA GLN A 226 0.37 -13.06 -17.80
C GLN A 226 -0.38 -11.98 -18.61
N GLN A 227 -1.71 -11.94 -18.50
CA GLN A 227 -2.57 -10.95 -19.15
C GLN A 227 -2.30 -9.50 -18.71
N ILE A 228 -1.74 -9.30 -17.51
CA ILE A 228 -1.41 -7.97 -16.98
C ILE A 228 0.11 -7.69 -16.94
N SER A 229 0.94 -8.64 -17.38
CA SER A 229 2.40 -8.46 -17.43
C SER A 229 2.84 -7.16 -18.15
N PRO A 230 2.22 -6.75 -19.28
CA PRO A 230 2.59 -5.49 -19.94
C PRO A 230 2.45 -4.24 -19.07
N LEU A 231 1.54 -4.22 -18.08
CA LEU A 231 1.37 -3.08 -17.18
C LEU A 231 2.66 -2.74 -16.42
N PHE A 232 3.46 -3.75 -16.07
CA PHE A 232 4.71 -3.57 -15.33
C PHE A 232 5.86 -3.06 -16.20
N GLN A 233 5.66 -2.95 -17.52
CA GLN A 233 6.63 -2.38 -18.45
C GLN A 233 6.39 -0.90 -18.73
N TRP A 234 5.21 -0.36 -18.35
CA TRP A 234 4.86 1.04 -18.57
C TRP A 234 5.68 2.01 -17.73
N PRO A 235 5.97 1.76 -16.44
CA PRO A 235 6.83 2.64 -15.64
C PRO A 235 8.30 2.60 -16.09
N LYS A 236 8.95 3.76 -16.15
CA LYS A 236 10.39 3.88 -16.45
C LYS A 236 11.26 3.26 -15.34
N LYS A 237 10.85 3.45 -14.09
CA LYS A 237 11.61 3.06 -12.91
C LYS A 237 10.67 2.86 -11.72
N LEU A 238 9.93 1.76 -11.72
CA LEU A 238 9.11 1.39 -10.57
C LEU A 238 10.01 0.91 -9.43
N GLU A 239 9.92 1.58 -8.29
CA GLU A 239 10.76 1.34 -7.11
C GLU A 239 10.00 0.58 -6.02
N ARG A 240 8.69 0.83 -5.88
CA ARG A 240 7.82 0.16 -4.89
C ARG A 240 6.62 -0.47 -5.58
N LEU A 241 6.36 -1.74 -5.25
CA LEU A 241 5.15 -2.47 -5.64
C LEU A 241 4.49 -3.06 -4.41
N ILE A 242 3.25 -2.65 -4.15
CA ILE A 242 2.39 -3.28 -3.13
C ILE A 242 1.30 -4.07 -3.83
N TYR A 243 1.36 -5.40 -3.76
CA TYR A 243 0.32 -6.29 -4.23
C TYR A 243 -0.40 -6.92 -3.04
N ALA A 244 -1.62 -6.45 -2.78
CA ALA A 244 -2.49 -6.91 -1.71
C ALA A 244 -3.84 -7.36 -2.32
N PRO A 245 -3.93 -8.60 -2.81
CA PRO A 245 -5.15 -9.09 -3.46
C PRO A 245 -6.26 -9.32 -2.46
N ALA A 246 -7.50 -9.32 -2.96
CA ALA A 246 -8.60 -9.84 -2.17
C ALA A 246 -8.63 -11.37 -2.28
N ARG A 247 -8.26 -12.08 -1.20
CA ARG A 247 -8.21 -13.56 -1.11
C ARG A 247 -9.44 -14.26 -1.74
N SER A 248 -10.64 -13.78 -1.43
CA SER A 248 -11.90 -14.30 -1.99
C SER A 248 -12.02 -14.21 -3.52
N LYS A 249 -11.30 -13.27 -4.16
CA LYS A 249 -11.28 -13.07 -5.61
C LYS A 249 -10.22 -13.92 -6.31
N CYS A 250 -9.16 -14.30 -5.60
CA CYS A 250 -8.11 -15.17 -6.11
C CYS A 250 -8.45 -16.66 -5.99
N GLU A 251 -9.23 -17.05 -4.97
CA GLU A 251 -9.62 -18.45 -4.69
C GLU A 251 -10.08 -19.26 -5.93
N PRO A 252 -10.93 -18.74 -6.85
CA PRO A 252 -11.35 -19.50 -8.03
C PRO A 252 -10.22 -19.78 -9.02
N TYR A 253 -9.25 -18.87 -9.14
CA TYR A 253 -8.06 -19.04 -9.99
C TYR A 253 -7.20 -20.17 -9.47
N TRP A 254 -6.85 -20.07 -8.20
CA TRP A 254 -5.94 -21.00 -7.57
C TRP A 254 -6.53 -22.40 -7.54
N ARG A 255 -7.83 -22.55 -7.23
CA ARG A 255 -8.51 -23.86 -7.35
C ARG A 255 -8.43 -24.46 -8.75
N THR A 256 -8.45 -23.64 -9.80
CA THR A 256 -8.38 -24.13 -11.18
C THR A 256 -6.98 -24.62 -11.53
N ILE A 257 -5.94 -23.88 -11.14
CA ILE A 257 -4.54 -24.30 -11.30
C ILE A 257 -4.30 -25.58 -10.49
N LEU A 258 -4.68 -25.57 -9.22
CA LEU A 258 -4.51 -26.70 -8.31
C LEU A 258 -5.19 -27.98 -8.78
N ARG A 259 -6.38 -27.88 -9.41
CA ARG A 259 -7.04 -29.05 -10.01
C ARG A 259 -6.27 -29.63 -11.20
N ARG A 260 -5.47 -28.83 -11.89
CA ARG A 260 -4.69 -29.24 -13.06
C ARG A 260 -3.31 -29.77 -12.66
N THR A 261 -2.64 -29.09 -11.72
CA THR A 261 -1.23 -29.32 -11.38
C THR A 261 -1.06 -30.14 -10.11
N GLY A 262 -2.00 -30.04 -9.16
CA GLY A 262 -1.88 -30.63 -7.82
C GLY A 262 -0.87 -29.93 -6.91
N ASP A 263 -0.30 -28.80 -7.34
CA ASP A 263 0.83 -28.10 -6.70
C ASP A 263 0.70 -26.56 -6.95
N ILE A 264 1.04 -25.73 -5.96
CA ILE A 264 1.02 -24.25 -6.06
C ILE A 264 2.29 -23.65 -6.71
N SER A 265 3.32 -24.45 -7.03
CA SER A 265 4.60 -24.00 -7.63
C SER A 265 4.37 -23.19 -8.89
N ASP A 266 3.59 -23.72 -9.83
CA ASP A 266 3.27 -23.05 -11.08
C ASP A 266 2.57 -21.71 -10.83
N ALA A 267 1.73 -21.62 -9.80
CA ALA A 267 1.06 -20.37 -9.44
C ALA A 267 2.06 -19.31 -8.93
N VAL A 268 3.02 -19.72 -8.12
CA VAL A 268 4.08 -18.83 -7.61
C VAL A 268 5.00 -18.38 -8.73
N ASP A 269 5.51 -19.33 -9.53
CA ASP A 269 6.44 -19.07 -10.63
C ASP A 269 5.81 -18.17 -11.70
N LEU A 270 4.55 -18.44 -12.09
CA LEU A 270 3.81 -17.58 -13.03
C LEU A 270 3.64 -16.17 -12.46
N SER A 271 3.34 -16.03 -11.17
CA SER A 271 3.15 -14.71 -10.56
C SER A 271 4.45 -13.91 -10.51
N LEU A 272 5.60 -14.56 -10.32
CA LEU A 272 6.91 -13.91 -10.39
C LEU A 272 7.37 -13.62 -11.81
N GLU A 273 7.00 -14.46 -12.77
CA GLU A 273 7.25 -14.22 -14.19
C GLU A 273 6.50 -12.98 -14.68
N VAL A 274 5.27 -12.76 -14.21
CA VAL A 274 4.51 -11.52 -14.46
C VAL A 274 5.27 -10.27 -13.98
N LEU A 275 6.06 -10.39 -12.91
CA LEU A 275 6.88 -9.31 -12.35
C LEU A 275 8.29 -9.26 -12.94
N ALA A 276 8.64 -10.11 -13.91
CA ALA A 276 9.96 -10.14 -14.53
C ALA A 276 10.46 -8.78 -15.06
N PRO A 277 9.61 -7.89 -15.63
CA PRO A 277 10.03 -6.55 -16.05
C PRO A 277 10.64 -5.69 -14.94
N LEU A 278 10.33 -5.97 -13.67
CA LEU A 278 10.70 -5.14 -12.52
C LEU A 278 11.99 -5.59 -11.82
N ARG A 279 12.59 -6.71 -12.23
CA ARG A 279 13.74 -7.36 -11.57
C ARG A 279 14.95 -6.44 -11.36
N SER A 280 15.14 -5.43 -12.20
CA SER A 280 16.29 -4.52 -12.15
C SER A 280 16.00 -3.15 -11.52
N THR A 281 14.75 -2.84 -11.19
CA THR A 281 14.33 -1.52 -10.69
C THR A 281 13.71 -1.57 -9.30
N LEU A 282 13.03 -2.67 -8.96
CA LEU A 282 12.25 -2.77 -7.74
C LEU A 282 13.16 -2.79 -6.51
N GLN A 283 12.86 -1.92 -5.55
CA GLN A 283 13.52 -1.78 -4.26
C GLN A 283 12.65 -2.30 -3.12
N GLU A 284 11.33 -2.16 -3.25
CA GLU A 284 10.36 -2.62 -2.28
C GLU A 284 9.25 -3.45 -2.94
N LEU A 285 9.04 -4.65 -2.40
CA LEU A 285 8.00 -5.57 -2.85
C LEU A 285 7.19 -6.06 -1.67
N HIS A 286 5.89 -5.78 -1.67
CA HIS A 286 4.93 -6.51 -0.85
C HIS A 286 4.17 -7.48 -1.75
N PHE A 287 4.40 -8.77 -1.53
CA PHE A 287 3.92 -9.84 -2.39
C PHE A 287 3.10 -10.84 -1.60
N ASP A 288 1.77 -10.82 -1.79
CA ASP A 288 0.83 -11.81 -1.26
C ASP A 288 0.00 -12.37 -2.42
N LEU A 289 -0.10 -13.71 -2.54
CA LEU A 289 -0.90 -14.36 -3.58
C LEU A 289 -2.37 -14.56 -3.17
N GLY A 290 -2.71 -14.32 -1.91
CA GLY A 290 -4.04 -14.58 -1.36
C GLY A 290 -4.41 -16.06 -1.42
N LEU A 291 -3.45 -16.95 -1.12
CA LEU A 291 -3.58 -18.41 -1.24
C LEU A 291 -4.16 -19.10 0.01
N ASP A 292 -4.43 -18.40 1.11
CA ASP A 292 -5.08 -18.88 2.34
C ASP A 292 -4.77 -20.35 2.70
N ARG A 293 -5.79 -21.21 2.64
CA ARG A 293 -5.73 -22.64 2.97
C ARG A 293 -4.92 -23.48 1.97
N HIS A 294 -4.58 -22.96 0.80
CA HIS A 294 -3.87 -23.71 -0.23
C HIS A 294 -2.37 -23.79 0.02
N TRP A 295 -1.86 -23.02 0.99
CA TRP A 295 -0.48 -23.16 1.46
C TRP A 295 -0.16 -24.54 2.06
N ILE A 296 -1.16 -25.38 2.33
CA ILE A 296 -0.95 -26.79 2.75
C ILE A 296 -0.38 -27.67 1.64
N LEU A 297 -0.50 -27.24 0.40
CA LEU A 297 -0.08 -28.04 -0.74
C LEU A 297 1.42 -27.91 -0.92
N PRO A 298 2.09 -28.99 -1.34
CA PRO A 298 3.51 -28.93 -1.64
C PRO A 298 3.77 -27.91 -2.73
N PHE A 299 4.94 -27.27 -2.65
CA PHE A 299 5.51 -26.54 -3.77
C PHE A 299 7.02 -26.54 -3.78
N ARG A 300 7.57 -26.45 -4.98
CA ARG A 300 8.97 -26.51 -5.35
C ARG A 300 9.30 -25.22 -6.06
N THR A 301 9.87 -24.27 -5.34
CA THR A 301 10.27 -23.01 -5.95
C THR A 301 11.78 -22.86 -6.00
N GLY A 302 12.26 -22.37 -7.13
CA GLY A 302 13.66 -22.04 -7.36
C GLY A 302 14.02 -20.70 -6.72
N GLU A 303 14.99 -20.00 -7.31
CA GLU A 303 15.47 -18.69 -6.87
C GLU A 303 14.37 -17.60 -7.01
N LEU A 304 13.36 -17.59 -6.12
CA LEU A 304 12.14 -16.79 -6.22
C LEU A 304 12.41 -15.29 -6.39
N PHE A 305 13.04 -14.69 -5.37
CA PHE A 305 13.26 -13.24 -5.29
C PHE A 305 14.70 -12.85 -5.63
N ARG A 306 15.62 -13.82 -5.75
CA ARG A 306 17.02 -13.58 -6.11
C ARG A 306 17.20 -12.79 -7.41
N PRO A 307 16.38 -12.95 -8.47
CA PRO A 307 16.50 -12.13 -9.68
C PRO A 307 16.25 -10.64 -9.45
N PHE A 308 15.63 -10.24 -8.33
CA PHE A 308 15.37 -8.84 -8.00
C PHE A 308 16.62 -8.19 -7.38
N THR A 309 17.54 -7.78 -8.25
CA THR A 309 18.90 -7.34 -7.88
C THR A 309 18.96 -6.13 -6.93
N LYS A 310 17.94 -5.28 -6.90
CA LYS A 310 17.88 -4.05 -6.07
C LYS A 310 16.90 -4.13 -4.90
N LEU A 311 16.26 -5.28 -4.70
CA LEU A 311 15.21 -5.43 -3.70
C LEU A 311 15.81 -5.39 -2.29
N SER A 312 15.60 -4.27 -1.60
CA SER A 312 16.08 -4.03 -0.24
C SER A 312 15.00 -4.29 0.81
N HIS A 313 13.71 -4.17 0.47
CA HIS A 313 12.60 -4.48 1.36
C HIS A 313 11.64 -5.51 0.73
N LEU A 314 11.44 -6.63 1.41
CA LEU A 314 10.51 -7.68 0.98
C LEU A 314 9.49 -7.95 2.09
N THR A 315 8.21 -7.85 1.76
CA THR A 315 7.11 -8.38 2.57
C THR A 315 6.50 -9.58 1.85
N ALA A 316 6.46 -10.74 2.49
CA ALA A 316 5.89 -11.96 1.91
C ALA A 316 5.22 -12.85 2.98
N PRO A 317 4.20 -13.64 2.59
CA PRO A 317 3.72 -14.76 3.38
C PRO A 317 4.86 -15.66 3.83
N VAL A 318 4.84 -16.05 5.10
CA VAL A 318 5.83 -16.98 5.67
C VAL A 318 5.86 -18.28 4.87
N GLU A 319 4.70 -18.70 4.36
CA GLU A 319 4.53 -19.94 3.59
C GLU A 319 5.24 -19.92 2.22
N LEU A 320 5.56 -18.75 1.64
CA LEU A 320 6.37 -18.67 0.41
C LEU A 320 7.85 -18.92 0.66
N ILE A 321 8.30 -18.59 1.86
CA ILE A 321 9.71 -18.59 2.23
C ILE A 321 10.03 -19.89 2.99
N MET A 322 9.05 -20.45 3.68
CA MET A 322 9.18 -21.64 4.49
C MET A 322 8.79 -22.93 3.78
N GLN A 323 9.68 -23.92 3.86
CA GLN A 323 9.38 -25.29 3.49
C GLN A 323 8.74 -25.99 4.70
N SER A 324 7.42 -25.84 4.93
CA SER A 324 6.78 -26.56 6.03
C SER A 324 6.78 -28.08 5.75
N SER A 325 7.80 -28.78 6.25
CA SER A 325 7.94 -30.23 6.11
C SER A 325 6.93 -31.03 6.94
N GLY A 326 6.05 -30.33 7.67
CA GLY A 326 4.94 -30.90 8.43
C GLY A 326 3.66 -31.19 7.64
N LEU A 327 3.46 -30.63 6.43
CA LEU A 327 2.28 -30.91 5.60
C LEU A 327 2.61 -31.33 4.16
N SER A 328 3.80 -30.97 3.68
CA SER A 328 4.24 -31.28 2.32
C SER A 328 5.57 -32.04 2.36
N ARG A 329 5.54 -33.33 2.01
CA ARG A 329 6.75 -34.16 1.81
C ARG A 329 7.36 -33.97 0.41
N SER A 330 7.36 -32.74 -0.12
CA SER A 330 7.93 -32.45 -1.44
C SER A 330 9.29 -31.79 -1.30
N ARG A 331 10.31 -32.60 -1.60
CA ARG A 331 11.75 -32.25 -1.62
C ARG A 331 12.08 -31.14 -2.61
N LEU A 332 12.94 -30.20 -2.19
CA LEU A 332 14.00 -29.60 -3.01
C LEU A 332 15.30 -29.51 -2.21
N ASP A 333 16.43 -29.70 -2.90
CA ASP A 333 17.78 -29.89 -2.35
C ASP A 333 18.50 -28.61 -1.89
N LYS A 334 17.79 -27.47 -1.72
CA LYS A 334 18.43 -26.15 -1.50
C LYS A 334 17.83 -25.38 -0.32
N PRO A 335 18.66 -24.76 0.52
CA PRO A 335 18.20 -23.90 1.62
C PRO A 335 17.40 -22.69 1.14
N PHE A 336 16.36 -22.28 1.88
CA PHE A 336 15.48 -21.18 1.49
C PHE A 336 16.18 -19.84 1.31
N TYR A 337 17.27 -19.56 2.05
CA TYR A 337 18.00 -18.31 1.91
C TYR A 337 18.52 -18.11 0.49
N THR A 338 18.73 -19.18 -0.29
CA THR A 338 19.13 -19.09 -1.70
C THR A 338 18.07 -18.44 -2.62
N ASN A 339 16.85 -18.25 -2.12
CA ASN A 339 15.73 -17.61 -2.82
C ASN A 339 15.65 -16.10 -2.59
N LEU A 340 16.41 -15.56 -1.63
CA LEU A 340 16.42 -14.14 -1.28
C LEU A 340 17.51 -13.40 -2.08
N PRO A 341 17.29 -12.12 -2.43
CA PRO A 341 18.29 -11.31 -3.09
C PRO A 341 19.39 -10.84 -2.11
N PRO A 342 20.65 -10.75 -2.55
CA PRO A 342 21.76 -10.33 -1.68
C PRO A 342 21.69 -8.85 -1.24
N SER A 343 20.88 -8.04 -1.92
CA SER A 343 20.62 -6.63 -1.59
C SER A 343 19.58 -6.44 -0.49
N LEU A 344 18.99 -7.51 0.05
CA LEU A 344 17.95 -7.44 1.07
C LEU A 344 18.46 -6.81 2.37
N GLU A 345 17.75 -5.78 2.83
CA GLU A 345 18.01 -5.07 4.08
C GLU A 345 16.95 -5.37 5.16
N ASP A 346 15.67 -5.43 4.75
CA ASP A 346 14.52 -5.66 5.62
C ASP A 346 13.61 -6.75 5.05
N LEU A 347 13.29 -7.74 5.88
CA LEU A 347 12.40 -8.84 5.55
C LEU A 347 11.20 -8.80 6.50
N GLU A 348 10.00 -8.66 5.97
CA GLU A 348 8.74 -8.80 6.71
C GLU A 348 8.05 -10.11 6.33
N LEU A 349 7.96 -11.02 7.30
CA LEU A 349 7.25 -12.29 7.17
C LEU A 349 5.83 -12.14 7.75
N LYS A 350 4.84 -12.45 6.91
CA LYS A 350 3.43 -12.43 7.28
C LYS A 350 2.91 -13.83 7.52
N PHE A 351 2.37 -14.07 8.71
CA PHE A 351 1.67 -15.32 8.98
C PHE A 351 0.25 -15.24 8.42
N THR A 352 -0.02 -15.96 7.34
CA THR A 352 -1.29 -15.86 6.58
C THR A 352 -2.25 -17.04 6.78
N SER A 353 -1.74 -18.19 7.25
CA SER A 353 -2.53 -19.41 7.42
C SER A 353 -3.30 -19.50 8.75
N TYR A 354 -4.54 -20.00 8.63
CA TYR A 354 -5.45 -20.35 9.73
C TYR A 354 -5.10 -21.67 10.42
N ILE A 355 -4.04 -22.34 9.97
CA ILE A 355 -3.73 -23.69 10.43
C ILE A 355 -2.92 -23.54 11.69
N SER A 356 -3.44 -24.09 12.78
CA SER A 356 -2.69 -24.20 14.02
C SER A 356 -1.39 -24.94 13.70
N TRP A 357 -0.25 -24.23 13.81
CA TRP A 357 1.08 -24.80 13.61
C TRP A 357 1.36 -25.90 14.66
N HIS A 358 0.50 -25.98 15.69
CA HIS A 358 0.47 -27.03 16.70
C HIS A 358 -0.93 -27.64 16.88
N SER A 359 -1.02 -28.96 17.07
CA SER A 359 -2.27 -29.65 17.44
C SER A 359 -2.66 -29.51 18.93
N ARG A 360 -1.84 -28.83 19.75
CA ARG A 360 -2.03 -28.69 21.21
C ARG A 360 -1.86 -27.24 21.64
N ALA A 361 -2.67 -26.81 22.60
CA ALA A 361 -2.59 -25.47 23.19
C ALA A 361 -1.23 -25.26 23.87
N ALA A 362 -0.61 -24.10 23.64
CA ALA A 362 0.68 -23.72 24.20
C ALA A 362 0.71 -23.88 25.72
N HIS A 363 1.50 -24.82 26.23
CA HIS A 363 1.83 -24.88 27.66
C HIS A 363 3.12 -24.09 27.84
N SER A 364 3.05 -22.99 28.58
CA SER A 364 4.21 -22.20 28.97
C SER A 364 5.14 -23.09 29.81
N GLY A 365 6.33 -23.41 29.28
CA GLY A 365 7.34 -24.19 30.00
C GLY A 365 7.70 -25.55 29.41
N LEU A 366 7.38 -25.83 28.13
CA LEU A 366 7.96 -26.98 27.45
C LEU A 366 9.48 -26.76 27.31
N SER A 367 10.27 -27.67 27.87
CA SER A 367 11.71 -27.75 27.61
C SER A 367 11.94 -28.01 26.12
N ALA A 368 13.06 -27.53 25.55
CA ALA A 368 13.43 -27.79 24.15
C ALA A 368 13.23 -29.27 23.75
N ASP A 369 13.61 -30.18 24.65
CA ASP A 369 13.55 -31.64 24.44
C ASP A 369 12.12 -32.23 24.44
N ALA A 370 11.11 -31.48 24.89
CA ALA A 370 9.71 -31.90 24.93
C ALA A 370 8.88 -31.37 23.74
N CYS A 371 9.46 -30.47 22.96
CA CYS A 371 8.91 -30.04 21.69
C CYS A 371 9.35 -31.02 20.60
N LEU A 372 8.43 -31.51 19.78
CA LEU A 372 8.77 -32.43 18.71
C LEU A 372 9.64 -31.69 17.68
N GLU A 373 10.83 -32.19 17.34
CA GLU A 373 11.67 -31.69 16.23
C GLU A 373 10.92 -31.64 14.88
N SER A 374 9.79 -32.36 14.78
CA SER A 374 8.87 -32.35 13.65
C SER A 374 7.86 -31.19 13.67
N ASP A 375 7.92 -30.28 14.64
CA ASP A 375 7.02 -29.13 14.75
C ASP A 375 7.37 -28.08 13.67
N PRO A 376 6.43 -27.74 12.77
CA PRO A 376 6.61 -26.70 11.76
C PRO A 376 7.09 -25.36 12.30
N ALA A 377 6.73 -25.01 13.55
CA ALA A 377 7.20 -23.78 14.17
C ALA A 377 8.71 -23.84 14.49
N HIS A 378 9.23 -24.97 14.95
CA HIS A 378 10.67 -25.09 15.25
C HIS A 378 11.49 -25.01 13.97
N GLN A 379 11.03 -25.67 12.90
CA GLN A 379 11.67 -25.61 11.60
C GLN A 379 11.71 -24.19 11.01
N LEU A 380 10.67 -23.38 11.27
CA LEU A 380 10.69 -21.96 10.90
C LEU A 380 11.86 -21.23 11.55
N PHE A 381 12.01 -21.42 12.85
CA PHE A 381 13.01 -20.69 13.61
C PHE A 381 14.43 -21.23 13.35
N ASP A 382 14.59 -22.52 13.04
CA ASP A 382 15.83 -23.08 12.50
C ASP A 382 16.19 -22.39 11.17
N GLU A 383 15.25 -22.34 10.23
CA GLU A 383 15.43 -21.67 8.94
C GLU A 383 15.78 -20.19 9.15
N ILE A 384 15.00 -19.45 9.94
CA ILE A 384 15.29 -18.05 10.28
C ILE A 384 16.71 -17.88 10.86
N SER A 385 17.13 -18.76 11.78
CA SER A 385 18.48 -18.70 12.38
C SER A 385 19.57 -18.90 11.32
N THR A 386 19.34 -19.69 10.26
CA THR A 386 20.32 -19.80 9.16
C THR A 386 20.58 -18.46 8.46
N LEU A 387 19.65 -17.50 8.46
CA LEU A 387 19.92 -16.15 7.94
C LEU A 387 20.98 -15.42 8.77
N ALA A 388 20.98 -15.63 10.09
CA ALA A 388 22.01 -15.10 10.98
C ALA A 388 23.40 -15.63 10.61
N VAL A 389 23.48 -16.94 10.31
CA VAL A 389 24.71 -17.61 9.87
C VAL A 389 25.17 -17.11 8.49
N GLN A 390 24.23 -16.92 7.56
CA GLN A 390 24.53 -16.53 6.18
C GLN A 390 24.70 -15.02 5.98
N LYS A 391 24.42 -14.19 6.99
CA LYS A 391 24.45 -12.72 6.90
C LYS A 391 25.74 -12.20 6.28
N GLU A 392 26.90 -12.63 6.79
CA GLU A 392 28.19 -12.08 6.33
C GLU A 392 28.55 -12.50 4.89
N GLY A 393 28.10 -13.69 4.45
CA GLY A 393 28.43 -14.22 3.13
C GLY A 393 27.41 -13.86 2.05
N SER A 394 26.13 -13.98 2.34
CA SER A 394 25.04 -13.91 1.36
C SER A 394 24.19 -12.65 1.48
N PHE A 395 24.09 -12.05 2.67
CA PHE A 395 23.20 -10.91 2.95
C PHE A 395 23.88 -9.83 3.81
N PRO A 396 24.99 -9.23 3.34
CA PRO A 396 25.77 -8.30 4.17
C PRO A 396 24.98 -7.04 4.57
N ALA A 397 23.94 -6.71 3.79
CA ALA A 397 23.07 -5.57 4.02
C ALA A 397 21.91 -5.88 4.98
N PHE A 398 21.65 -7.14 5.35
CA PHE A 398 20.47 -7.51 6.12
C PHE A 398 20.51 -6.98 7.55
N ARG A 399 19.57 -6.09 7.88
CA ARG A 399 19.49 -5.37 9.17
C ARG A 399 18.24 -5.66 9.95
N LYS A 400 17.13 -6.06 9.32
CA LYS A 400 15.85 -6.12 10.02
C LYS A 400 15.01 -7.32 9.58
N LEU A 401 14.45 -8.01 10.56
CA LEU A 401 13.43 -9.04 10.39
C LEU A 401 12.16 -8.57 11.12
N THR A 402 11.04 -8.52 10.43
CA THR A 402 9.74 -8.19 11.02
C THR A 402 8.82 -9.41 10.92
N LEU A 403 8.27 -9.85 12.05
CA LEU A 403 7.30 -10.94 12.13
C LEU A 403 5.92 -10.34 12.44
N THR A 404 4.96 -10.52 11.54
CA THR A 404 3.62 -9.94 11.67
C THR A 404 2.50 -10.95 11.38
N GLY A 405 1.39 -10.85 12.11
CA GLY A 405 0.17 -11.61 11.79
C GLY A 405 -0.68 -10.90 10.72
N ASP A 406 -1.30 -11.67 9.82
CA ASP A 406 -2.25 -11.16 8.83
C ASP A 406 -3.66 -11.71 9.08
N GLY A 407 -4.42 -11.04 9.96
CA GLY A 407 -5.77 -11.43 10.37
C GLY A 407 -5.82 -12.16 11.71
N GLU A 408 -6.48 -13.31 11.79
CA GLU A 408 -6.51 -14.12 13.02
C GLU A 408 -5.11 -14.65 13.35
N LYS A 409 -4.64 -14.37 14.57
CA LYS A 409 -3.31 -14.78 15.05
C LYS A 409 -3.13 -16.31 14.94
N PRO A 410 -2.04 -16.81 14.34
CA PRO A 410 -1.76 -18.24 14.33
C PRO A 410 -1.43 -18.75 15.74
N PHE A 411 -1.72 -20.02 15.99
CA PHE A 411 -1.25 -20.72 17.19
C PHE A 411 0.21 -21.14 16.98
N LEU A 412 1.14 -20.29 17.42
CA LEU A 412 2.56 -20.61 17.47
C LEU A 412 2.98 -20.76 18.93
N VAL A 413 3.66 -21.87 19.24
CA VAL A 413 4.20 -22.10 20.59
C VAL A 413 5.50 -21.35 20.71
N LYS A 414 5.54 -20.32 21.55
CA LYS A 414 6.78 -19.66 21.95
C LYS A 414 7.50 -20.57 22.96
N CYS A 415 8.51 -21.30 22.51
CA CYS A 415 9.39 -22.12 23.35
C CYS A 415 10.81 -21.53 23.38
N CYS A 416 11.67 -22.08 24.24
CA CYS A 416 13.06 -21.62 24.36
C CYS A 416 13.86 -21.69 23.04
N HIS A 417 13.54 -22.63 22.14
CA HIS A 417 14.16 -22.68 20.82
C HIS A 417 13.87 -21.43 19.98
N VAL A 418 12.62 -20.96 19.97
CA VAL A 418 12.24 -19.73 19.28
C VAL A 418 13.03 -18.54 19.80
N ASP A 419 13.16 -18.43 21.13
CA ASP A 419 13.92 -17.35 21.74
C ASP A 419 15.41 -17.41 21.33
N TYR A 420 16.04 -18.59 21.36
CA TYR A 420 17.43 -18.74 20.91
C TYR A 420 17.64 -18.37 19.44
N ALA A 421 16.75 -18.81 18.54
CA ALA A 421 16.85 -18.49 17.12
C ALA A 421 16.73 -16.98 16.82
N LEU A 422 15.88 -16.29 17.58
CA LEU A 422 15.73 -14.84 17.46
C LEU A 422 16.91 -14.10 18.10
N ASP A 423 17.44 -14.59 19.22
CA ASP A 423 18.64 -14.06 19.85
C ASP A 423 19.87 -14.21 18.93
N ASP A 424 19.99 -15.31 18.19
CA ASP A 424 21.06 -15.51 17.20
C ASP A 424 21.08 -14.40 16.13
N LEU A 425 19.90 -13.98 15.67
CA LEU A 425 19.77 -12.87 14.72
C LEU A 425 20.20 -11.52 15.33
N GLU A 426 19.72 -11.22 16.54
CA GLU A 426 20.07 -10.00 17.28
C GLU A 426 21.58 -9.96 17.59
N ASN A 427 22.18 -11.09 17.98
CA ASN A 427 23.62 -11.25 18.20
C ASN A 427 24.44 -11.02 16.92
N ARG A 428 23.86 -11.26 15.75
CA ARG A 428 24.44 -10.95 14.43
C ARG A 428 24.05 -9.54 13.94
N GLY A 429 23.49 -8.69 14.80
CA GLY A 429 23.11 -7.31 14.49
C GLY A 429 21.96 -7.21 13.48
N VAL A 430 21.03 -8.17 13.50
CA VAL A 430 19.73 -8.08 12.81
C VAL A 430 18.68 -7.74 13.86
N HIS A 431 18.04 -6.59 13.71
CA HIS A 431 16.96 -6.19 14.60
C HIS A 431 15.68 -6.98 14.29
N VAL A 432 15.13 -7.65 15.31
CA VAL A 432 13.92 -8.46 15.22
C VAL A 432 12.73 -7.68 15.79
N VAL A 433 11.77 -7.36 14.93
CA VAL A 433 10.53 -6.70 15.30
C VAL A 433 9.39 -7.71 15.30
N GLN A 434 8.76 -7.89 16.46
CA GLN A 434 7.64 -8.81 16.64
C GLN A 434 6.34 -8.03 16.82
N ARG A 435 5.39 -8.13 15.89
CA ARG A 435 4.07 -7.45 15.97
C ARG A 435 2.92 -8.44 15.89
N ASP A 436 2.31 -8.74 17.03
CA ASP A 436 1.03 -9.48 17.13
C ASP A 436 0.97 -10.77 16.28
N TRP A 437 2.09 -11.47 16.14
CA TRP A 437 2.24 -12.60 15.23
C TRP A 437 1.86 -13.96 15.85
N TYR A 438 1.61 -14.04 17.16
CA TYR A 438 1.23 -15.27 17.86
C TYR A 438 0.15 -15.02 18.93
N ARG A 439 -0.68 -16.03 19.21
CA ARG A 439 -1.62 -16.02 20.35
C ARG A 439 -0.89 -16.33 21.66
N GLN A 440 -1.16 -15.57 22.71
CA GLN A 440 -0.67 -15.91 24.05
C GLN A 440 -1.42 -17.13 24.60
N SER A 441 -0.78 -17.95 25.44
CA SER A 441 -1.41 -19.13 26.04
C SER A 441 -2.69 -18.79 26.83
N THR A 442 -2.79 -17.58 27.37
CA THR A 442 -3.96 -17.06 28.09
C THR A 442 -5.13 -16.67 27.19
N GLU A 443 -4.90 -16.41 25.90
CA GLU A 443 -5.93 -16.08 24.90
C GLU A 443 -6.67 -17.34 24.39
N THR A 444 -6.38 -18.52 24.96
CA THR A 444 -6.93 -19.82 24.51
C THR A 444 -8.28 -20.20 25.14
N TRP A 445 -8.77 -19.43 26.13
CA TRP A 445 -9.94 -19.80 26.95
C TRP A 445 -11.06 -18.74 27.01
N SER A 446 -11.07 -17.76 26.11
CA SER A 446 -12.11 -16.71 26.05
C SER A 446 -13.03 -16.86 24.85
#